data_AF-A0A0G4I4W2-F1
#
_entry.id   AF-A0A0G4I4W2-F1
#
_cell.length_a   1.000
_cell.length_b   1.000
_cell.length_c   1.000
_cell.angle_alpha   90.00
_cell.angle_beta   90.00
_cell.angle_gamma   90.00
#
_symmetry.space_group_name_H-M   'P 1'
#
loop_
_entity.id
_entity.type
_entity.pdbx_description
1 polymer ?
#
loop_
_entity_poly.entity_id
_entity_poly.type
_entity_poly.pdbx_seq_one_letter_code
_entity_poly.pdbx_strand_id
1 'polypeptide(L)'
;MGVAIKVGESGQPADGVQINWIDDVFGGRKRKKEMEGEIEFLKTKFDWGHLRELPPQSSIKYVGMDFMFSHSTAEISQDSYCRGVNTHAIWRVLGEKKKRGEVRAADLEPATEKEKEGRLETLMRSINGVLHWMVRTQPNRRVWADVLSCHSTRPCRQIVQAGIRVMEMLKEKKEPLRMRALNYLKRMMLAIMPDSAYSRKTYSRRLGWLIFLVEEDWTPEKALELVNP
;
A
#
# COMPACT_ATOMS: atom_id res chain seq x y z
N MET A 1 -3.81 12.92 1.64
CA MET A 1 -4.40 12.39 0.39
C MET A 1 -5.51 13.34 -0.01
N GLY A 2 -5.39 13.96 -1.18
CA GLY A 2 -6.47 14.75 -1.77
C GLY A 2 -7.10 13.96 -2.91
N VAL A 3 -8.42 13.88 -2.94
CA VAL A 3 -9.16 13.28 -4.06
C VAL A 3 -9.99 14.39 -4.69
N ALA A 4 -9.72 14.68 -5.96
CA ALA A 4 -10.53 15.55 -6.78
C ALA A 4 -11.33 14.69 -7.77
N ILE A 5 -12.65 14.84 -7.73
CA ILE A 5 -13.55 14.22 -8.70
C ILE A 5 -14.00 15.34 -9.62
N LYS A 6 -13.71 15.20 -10.92
CA LYS A 6 -14.21 16.16 -11.89
C LYS A 6 -15.60 15.71 -12.33
N VAL A 7 -16.60 16.42 -11.81
CA VAL A 7 -18.00 16.18 -12.13
C VAL A 7 -18.25 16.60 -13.57
N GLY A 8 -19.03 15.81 -14.31
CA GLY A 8 -19.56 16.23 -15.61
C GLY A 8 -20.57 17.37 -15.46
N GLU A 9 -21.18 17.78 -16.56
CA GLU A 9 -22.29 18.75 -16.53
C GLU A 9 -23.43 18.28 -15.61
N SER A 10 -24.25 19.21 -15.11
CA SER A 10 -25.30 18.93 -14.12
C SER A 10 -26.12 17.68 -14.46
N GLY A 11 -26.03 16.66 -13.60
CA GLY A 11 -26.74 15.38 -13.76
C GLY A 11 -25.96 14.28 -14.50
N GLN A 12 -24.75 14.57 -15.01
CA GLN A 12 -23.88 13.57 -15.62
C GLN A 12 -22.93 12.91 -14.60
N PRO A 13 -22.50 11.66 -14.86
CA PRO A 13 -21.45 11.01 -14.08
C PRO A 13 -20.15 11.83 -14.06
N ALA A 14 -19.27 11.55 -13.09
CA ALA A 14 -17.93 12.13 -13.10
C ALA A 14 -17.13 11.68 -14.34
N ASP A 15 -16.42 12.62 -14.96
CA ASP A 15 -15.65 12.41 -16.20
C ASP A 15 -14.15 12.22 -15.94
N GLY A 16 -13.74 12.40 -14.69
CA GLY A 16 -12.36 12.25 -14.28
C GLY A 16 -12.19 12.11 -12.78
N VAL A 17 -11.08 11.47 -12.40
CA VAL A 17 -10.59 11.42 -11.02
C VAL A 17 -9.13 11.80 -11.01
N GLN A 18 -8.74 12.62 -10.04
CA GLN A 18 -7.35 12.89 -9.73
C GLN A 18 -7.14 12.64 -8.24
N ILE A 19 -6.13 11.85 -7.92
CA ILE A 19 -5.72 11.51 -6.58
C ILE A 19 -4.31 12.04 -6.40
N ASN A 20 -4.12 12.95 -5.45
CA ASN A 20 -2.80 13.27 -4.96
C ASN A 20 -2.46 12.36 -3.78
N TRP A 21 -1.31 11.72 -3.88
CA TRP A 21 -0.69 10.96 -2.81
C TRP A 21 0.75 11.44 -2.57
N ILE A 22 0.94 12.28 -1.55
CA ILE A 22 2.22 12.89 -1.20
C ILE A 22 2.74 13.71 -2.39
N ASP A 23 3.79 13.25 -3.07
CA ASP A 23 4.43 13.92 -4.20
C ASP A 23 3.88 13.42 -5.56
N ASP A 24 3.08 12.35 -5.54
CA ASP A 24 2.55 11.72 -6.75
C ASP A 24 1.13 12.21 -7.08
N VAL A 25 0.87 12.39 -8.38
CA VAL A 25 -0.46 12.65 -8.92
C VAL A 25 -0.88 11.50 -9.81
N PHE A 26 -1.93 10.79 -9.39
CA PHE A 26 -2.58 9.75 -10.19
C PHE A 26 -3.87 10.32 -10.77
N GLY A 27 -4.11 10.11 -12.05
CA GLY A 27 -5.27 10.67 -12.74
C GLY A 27 -5.87 9.68 -13.72
N GLY A 28 -7.18 9.79 -13.92
CA GLY A 28 -7.92 9.02 -14.91
C GLY A 28 -8.99 9.88 -15.56
N ARG A 29 -9.12 9.77 -16.88
CA ARG A 29 -10.16 10.44 -17.68
C ARG A 29 -10.85 9.44 -18.59
N LYS A 30 -12.11 9.74 -18.90
CA LYS A 30 -12.96 8.88 -19.72
C LYS A 30 -12.46 8.72 -21.16
N ARG A 31 -11.98 9.79 -21.81
CA ARG A 31 -11.43 9.72 -23.17
C ARG A 31 -10.02 10.29 -23.25
N LYS A 32 -9.25 9.75 -24.21
CA LYS A 32 -7.86 10.16 -24.49
C LYS A 32 -7.74 11.66 -24.70
N LYS A 33 -8.64 12.28 -25.46
CA LYS A 33 -8.63 13.74 -25.72
C LYS A 33 -8.78 14.57 -24.45
N GLU A 34 -9.61 14.15 -23.49
CA GLU A 34 -9.72 14.87 -22.21
C GLU A 34 -8.50 14.66 -21.31
N MET A 35 -7.88 13.47 -21.37
CA MET A 35 -6.60 13.21 -20.69
C MET A 35 -5.49 14.09 -21.26
N GLU A 36 -5.37 14.18 -22.59
CA GLU A 36 -4.39 15.02 -23.26
C GLU A 36 -4.54 16.50 -22.87
N GLY A 37 -5.76 17.03 -22.89
CA GLY A 37 -6.03 18.40 -22.46
C GLY A 37 -5.72 18.65 -20.98
N GLU A 38 -5.90 17.66 -20.11
CA GLU A 38 -5.52 17.76 -18.69
C GLU A 38 -4.01 17.73 -18.51
N ILE A 39 -3.30 16.87 -19.24
CA ILE A 39 -1.83 16.83 -19.26
C ILE A 39 -1.27 18.18 -19.76
N GLU A 40 -1.83 18.74 -20.84
CA GLU A 40 -1.43 20.06 -21.34
C GLU A 40 -1.67 21.16 -20.31
N PHE A 41 -2.84 21.17 -19.66
CA PHE A 41 -3.11 22.12 -18.58
C PHE A 41 -2.11 21.98 -17.45
N LEU A 42 -1.82 20.76 -16.99
CA LEU A 42 -0.87 20.52 -15.92
C LEU A 42 0.56 20.93 -16.29
N LYS A 43 0.95 20.82 -17.56
CA LYS A 43 2.23 21.37 -18.07
C LYS A 43 2.34 22.88 -17.96
N THR A 44 1.22 23.61 -17.92
CA THR A 44 1.24 25.06 -17.66
C THR A 44 1.45 25.40 -16.19
N LYS A 45 1.28 24.42 -15.28
CA LYS A 45 1.30 24.63 -13.82
C LYS A 45 2.54 24.06 -13.15
N PHE A 46 3.14 23.03 -13.73
CA PHE A 46 4.32 22.37 -13.20
C PHE A 46 5.37 22.23 -14.30
N ASP A 47 6.64 22.10 -13.93
CA ASP A 47 7.68 21.67 -14.85
C ASP A 47 7.61 20.15 -15.02
N TRP A 48 7.42 19.70 -16.26
CA TRP A 48 7.35 18.28 -16.59
C TRP A 48 8.60 17.83 -17.34
N GLY A 49 9.10 16.65 -16.98
CA GLY A 49 10.05 15.93 -17.81
C GLY A 49 9.40 15.33 -19.07
N HIS A 50 10.16 14.48 -19.75
CA HIS A 50 9.67 13.78 -20.94
C HIS A 50 8.45 12.90 -20.62
N LEU A 51 7.34 13.14 -21.31
CA LEU A 51 6.16 12.28 -21.21
C LEU A 51 6.37 10.96 -21.95
N ARG A 52 6.08 9.86 -21.30
CA ARG A 52 6.13 8.53 -21.91
C ARG A 52 4.72 7.93 -21.95
N GLU A 53 4.17 7.81 -23.15
CA GLU A 53 2.97 7.00 -23.38
C GLU A 53 3.38 5.52 -23.32
N LEU A 54 2.61 4.73 -22.56
CA LEU A 54 2.82 3.30 -22.44
C LEU A 54 1.85 2.57 -23.36
N PRO A 55 2.29 1.53 -24.11
CA PRO A 55 1.38 0.76 -24.94
C PRO A 55 0.36 -0.01 -24.07
N PRO A 56 -0.77 -0.43 -24.65
CA PRO A 56 -1.68 -1.37 -23.98
C PRO A 56 -0.91 -2.61 -23.52
N GLN A 57 -1.33 -3.19 -22.39
CA GLN A 57 -0.71 -4.39 -21.83
C GLN A 57 0.77 -4.24 -21.42
N SER A 58 1.20 -3.01 -21.16
CA SER A 58 2.56 -2.72 -20.72
C SER A 58 2.76 -2.92 -19.22
N SER A 59 4.02 -2.97 -18.82
CA SER A 59 4.42 -2.83 -17.43
C SER A 59 5.40 -1.67 -17.26
N ILE A 60 5.35 -1.02 -16.11
CA ILE A 60 6.31 0.02 -15.72
C ILE A 60 6.72 -0.19 -14.27
N LYS A 61 7.97 0.11 -13.97
CA LYS A 61 8.47 0.20 -12.61
C LYS A 61 8.63 1.66 -12.25
N TYR A 62 8.05 2.06 -11.12
CA TYR A 62 8.16 3.42 -10.62
C TYR A 62 8.34 3.40 -9.11
N VAL A 63 9.47 3.94 -8.63
CA VAL A 63 9.80 4.05 -7.19
C VAL A 63 9.69 2.70 -6.44
N GLY A 64 9.95 1.57 -7.10
CA GLY A 64 9.82 0.25 -6.46
C GLY A 64 8.39 -0.28 -6.36
N MET A 65 7.44 0.33 -7.06
CA MET A 65 6.17 -0.29 -7.44
C MET A 65 6.31 -0.85 -8.86
N ASP A 66 5.77 -2.05 -9.05
CA ASP A 66 5.59 -2.68 -10.35
C ASP A 66 4.13 -2.53 -10.76
N PHE A 67 3.89 -1.79 -11.84
CA PHE A 67 2.58 -1.62 -12.46
C PHE A 67 2.49 -2.53 -13.67
N MET A 68 1.43 -3.31 -13.76
CA MET A 68 1.07 -4.11 -14.92
C MET A 68 -0.31 -3.69 -15.37
N PHE A 69 -0.41 -3.17 -16.59
CA PHE A 69 -1.68 -2.76 -17.17
C PHE A 69 -2.23 -3.85 -18.08
N SER A 70 -3.54 -3.98 -18.14
CA SER A 70 -4.28 -4.74 -19.15
C SER A 70 -5.35 -3.84 -19.77
N HIS A 71 -6.22 -4.37 -20.64
CA HIS A 71 -7.28 -3.57 -21.26
C HIS A 71 -8.29 -2.99 -20.24
N SER A 72 -8.57 -3.72 -19.16
CA SER A 72 -9.60 -3.35 -18.18
C SER A 72 -9.15 -3.49 -16.74
N THR A 73 -7.91 -3.90 -16.50
CA THR A 73 -7.35 -4.05 -15.15
C THR A 73 -5.97 -3.43 -15.05
N ALA A 74 -5.59 -3.05 -13.84
CA ALA A 74 -4.22 -2.74 -13.50
C ALA A 74 -3.86 -3.49 -12.23
N GLU A 75 -2.69 -4.13 -12.22
CA GLU A 75 -2.11 -4.71 -11.03
C GLU A 75 -0.93 -3.85 -10.57
N ILE A 76 -0.90 -3.52 -9.29
CA ILE A 76 0.15 -2.74 -8.66
C ILE A 76 0.74 -3.60 -7.54
N SER A 77 2.03 -3.91 -7.64
CA SER A 77 2.75 -4.70 -6.64
C SER A 77 4.05 -4.02 -6.23
N GLN A 78 4.73 -4.54 -5.20
CA GLN A 78 6.07 -4.09 -4.79
C GLN A 78 7.09 -5.23 -4.87
N ASP A 79 6.85 -6.13 -5.81
CA ASP A 79 7.55 -7.39 -5.95
C ASP A 79 9.05 -7.20 -6.18
N SER A 80 9.41 -6.28 -7.09
CA SER A 80 10.79 -5.93 -7.39
C SER A 80 11.49 -5.31 -6.19
N TYR A 81 10.82 -4.41 -5.47
CA TYR A 81 11.36 -3.81 -4.25
C TYR A 81 11.59 -4.87 -3.16
N CYS A 82 10.58 -5.68 -2.87
CA CYS A 82 10.64 -6.73 -1.85
C CYS A 82 11.75 -7.75 -2.14
N ARG A 83 11.99 -8.09 -3.42
CA ARG A 83 13.13 -8.94 -3.83
C ARG A 83 14.48 -8.31 -3.50
N GLY A 84 14.62 -6.99 -3.63
CA GLY A 84 15.84 -6.25 -3.31
C GLY A 84 16.17 -6.16 -1.82
N VAL A 85 15.20 -6.39 -0.93
CA VAL A 85 15.42 -6.32 0.53
C VAL A 85 16.24 -7.51 1.03
N ASN A 86 17.48 -7.26 1.49
CA ASN A 86 18.39 -8.28 2.00
C ASN A 86 18.21 -8.52 3.51
N THR A 87 17.23 -9.34 3.89
CA THR A 87 16.99 -9.70 5.30
C THR A 87 18.14 -10.48 5.93
N HIS A 88 18.94 -11.21 5.15
CA HIS A 88 20.12 -11.93 5.65
C HIS A 88 21.21 -10.96 6.15
N ALA A 89 21.43 -9.85 5.45
CA ALA A 89 22.36 -8.82 5.92
C ALA A 89 21.89 -8.22 7.25
N ILE A 90 20.58 -8.02 7.42
CA ILE A 90 20.00 -7.49 8.66
C ILE A 90 20.19 -8.48 9.83
N TRP A 91 19.96 -9.78 9.61
CA TRP A 91 20.27 -10.83 10.60
C TRP A 91 21.75 -10.83 11.02
N ARG A 92 22.66 -10.64 10.05
CA ARG A 92 24.10 -10.55 10.32
C ARG A 92 24.45 -9.32 11.17
N VAL A 93 23.86 -8.16 10.88
CA VAL A 93 24.06 -6.94 11.69
C VAL A 93 23.55 -7.13 13.12
N LEU A 94 22.43 -7.85 13.30
CA LEU A 94 21.93 -8.22 14.62
C LEU A 94 22.85 -9.20 15.36
N GLY A 95 23.71 -9.92 14.64
CA GLY A 95 24.59 -10.96 15.19
C GLY A 95 23.87 -12.25 15.54
N GLU A 96 22.74 -12.52 14.87
CA GLU A 96 21.88 -13.65 15.20
C GLU A 96 21.63 -14.57 14.00
N LYS A 97 21.38 -15.84 14.29
CA LYS A 97 20.95 -16.80 13.26
C LYS A 97 19.52 -16.46 12.83
N LYS A 98 19.26 -16.63 11.53
CA LYS A 98 17.91 -16.47 10.96
C LYS A 98 16.91 -17.33 11.74
N LYS A 99 15.90 -16.68 12.31
CA LYS A 99 14.73 -17.35 12.90
C LYS A 99 13.59 -17.34 11.89
N ARG A 100 12.94 -18.49 11.70
CA ARG A 100 11.73 -18.63 10.88
C ARG A 100 10.49 -18.66 11.77
N GLY A 101 9.33 -18.40 11.17
CA GLY A 101 8.02 -18.51 11.81
C GLY A 101 7.24 -17.20 11.79
N GLU A 102 5.92 -17.32 11.91
CA GLU A 102 5.02 -16.16 11.96
C GLU A 102 5.24 -15.34 13.24
N VAL A 103 5.06 -14.03 13.11
CA VAL A 103 5.12 -13.09 14.24
C VAL A 103 3.79 -13.13 14.98
N ARG A 104 3.85 -13.34 16.29
CA ARG A 104 2.67 -13.36 17.17
C ARG A 104 2.57 -12.06 17.96
N ALA A 105 1.41 -11.78 18.55
CA ALA A 105 1.24 -10.61 19.41
C ALA A 105 2.26 -10.56 20.57
N ALA A 106 2.61 -11.72 21.13
CA ALA A 106 3.63 -11.83 22.18
C ALA A 106 5.04 -11.43 21.73
N ASP A 107 5.33 -11.48 20.42
CA ASP A 107 6.60 -11.03 19.85
C ASP A 107 6.71 -9.49 19.79
N LEU A 108 5.60 -8.79 20.00
CA LEU A 108 5.46 -7.34 19.86
C LEU A 108 5.09 -6.65 21.19
N GLU A 109 5.23 -7.35 22.31
CA GLU A 109 5.05 -6.72 23.61
C GLU A 109 6.13 -5.65 23.82
N PRO A 110 5.79 -4.50 24.45
CA PRO A 110 6.76 -3.47 24.75
C PRO A 110 7.93 -4.02 25.59
N ALA A 111 9.14 -3.65 25.21
CA ALA A 111 10.33 -3.99 25.97
C ALA A 111 10.30 -3.35 27.36
N THR A 112 10.75 -4.09 28.37
CA THR A 112 11.09 -3.51 29.68
C THR A 112 12.34 -2.65 29.58
N GLU A 113 12.58 -1.77 30.57
CA GLU A 113 13.78 -0.92 30.58
C GLU A 113 15.10 -1.69 30.51
N LYS A 114 15.13 -2.91 31.07
CA LYS A 114 16.31 -3.77 31.03
C LYS A 114 16.57 -4.38 29.64
N GLU A 115 15.54 -4.51 28.82
CA GLU A 115 15.61 -5.11 27.48
C GLU A 115 15.86 -4.07 26.40
N LYS A 116 15.72 -2.77 26.71
CA LYS A 116 16.00 -1.69 25.76
C LYS A 116 17.47 -1.72 25.37
N GLU A 117 17.73 -1.78 24.07
CA GLU A 117 19.08 -1.70 23.50
C GLU A 117 19.18 -0.47 22.59
N GLY A 118 19.68 0.66 23.14
CA GLY A 118 19.79 1.92 22.40
C GLY A 118 20.57 1.82 21.07
N ARG A 119 21.56 0.93 20.99
CA ARG A 119 22.32 0.65 19.75
C ARG A 119 21.44 0.12 18.60
N LEU A 120 20.25 -0.40 18.90
CA LEU A 120 19.32 -0.92 17.90
C LEU A 120 18.39 0.16 17.32
N GLU A 121 18.37 1.38 17.86
CA GLU A 121 17.48 2.46 17.40
C GLU A 121 17.69 2.79 15.91
N THR A 122 18.93 2.92 15.46
CA THR A 122 19.24 3.15 14.04
C THR A 122 18.77 1.98 13.16
N LEU A 123 19.01 0.75 13.61
CA LEU A 123 18.59 -0.45 12.88
C LEU A 123 17.07 -0.54 12.78
N MET A 124 16.37 -0.29 13.88
CA MET A 124 14.91 -0.31 13.94
C MET A 124 14.29 0.77 13.06
N ARG A 125 14.87 1.98 13.05
CA ARG A 125 14.42 3.07 12.17
C ARG A 125 14.55 2.69 10.69
N SER A 126 15.66 2.08 10.30
CA SER A 126 15.87 1.56 8.95
C SER A 126 14.88 0.45 8.60
N ILE A 127 14.63 -0.49 9.53
CA ILE A 127 13.62 -1.54 9.39
C ILE A 127 12.23 -0.93 9.16
N ASN A 128 11.85 0.07 9.96
CA ASN A 128 10.56 0.73 9.81
C ASN A 128 10.43 1.48 8.48
N GLY A 129 11.48 2.18 8.03
CA GLY A 129 11.47 2.82 6.71
C GLY A 129 11.20 1.83 5.57
N VAL A 130 11.88 0.68 5.59
CA VAL A 130 11.67 -0.37 4.59
C VAL A 130 10.27 -1.00 4.73
N LEU A 131 9.81 -1.32 5.93
CA LEU A 131 8.49 -1.91 6.16
C LEU A 131 7.35 -1.01 5.69
N HIS A 132 7.41 0.29 6.01
CA HIS A 132 6.41 1.26 5.54
C HIS A 132 6.36 1.35 4.02
N TRP A 133 7.48 1.11 3.35
CA TRP A 133 7.47 0.96 1.91
C TRP A 133 6.84 -0.38 1.49
N MET A 134 7.28 -1.52 2.02
CA MET A 134 6.80 -2.86 1.60
C MET A 134 5.29 -3.11 1.76
N VAL A 135 4.60 -2.35 2.60
CA VAL A 135 3.15 -2.50 2.86
C VAL A 135 2.27 -1.58 2.02
N ARG A 136 2.82 -0.75 1.12
CA ARG A 136 2.03 0.23 0.35
C ARG A 136 0.97 -0.43 -0.53
N THR A 137 1.26 -1.60 -1.11
CA THR A 137 0.27 -2.37 -1.89
C THR A 137 -0.45 -3.43 -1.06
N GLN A 138 -0.17 -3.55 0.24
CA GLN A 138 -0.67 -4.61 1.12
C GLN A 138 -1.45 -4.02 2.30
N PRO A 139 -2.63 -3.43 2.09
CA PRO A 139 -3.37 -2.71 3.14
C PRO A 139 -3.68 -3.59 4.36
N ASN A 140 -3.99 -4.87 4.16
CA ASN A 140 -4.24 -5.83 5.24
C ASN A 140 -3.00 -6.10 6.10
N ARG A 141 -1.80 -5.89 5.55
CA ARG A 141 -0.51 -6.13 6.23
C ARG A 141 0.07 -4.86 6.84
N ARG A 142 -0.51 -3.68 6.54
CA ARG A 142 -0.05 -2.39 7.07
C ARG A 142 0.04 -2.36 8.61
N VAL A 143 -0.81 -3.13 9.28
CA VAL A 143 -0.80 -3.30 10.74
C VAL A 143 0.59 -3.59 11.29
N TRP A 144 1.40 -4.39 10.58
CA TRP A 144 2.72 -4.77 11.06
C TRP A 144 3.67 -3.57 11.08
N ALA A 145 3.65 -2.75 10.03
CA ALA A 145 4.47 -1.54 9.96
C ALA A 145 4.06 -0.53 11.03
N ASP A 146 2.75 -0.34 11.24
CA ASP A 146 2.22 0.60 12.24
C ASP A 146 2.60 0.16 13.66
N VAL A 147 2.38 -1.12 14.01
CA VAL A 147 2.71 -1.64 15.35
C VAL A 147 4.22 -1.60 15.60
N LEU A 148 5.04 -2.07 14.66
CA LEU A 148 6.50 -2.03 14.81
C LEU A 148 7.05 -0.60 14.92
N SER A 149 6.38 0.38 14.32
CA SER A 149 6.74 1.79 14.45
C SER A 149 6.61 2.31 15.87
N CYS A 150 5.66 1.80 16.67
CA CYS A 150 5.51 2.15 18.07
C CYS A 150 6.74 1.81 18.93
N HIS A 151 7.60 0.89 18.47
CA HIS A 151 8.81 0.46 19.17
C HIS A 151 10.09 1.18 18.70
N SER A 152 9.99 2.14 17.78
CA SER A 152 11.16 2.81 17.18
C SER A 152 12.09 3.48 18.20
N THR A 153 11.55 3.98 19.31
CA THR A 153 12.28 4.72 20.35
C THR A 153 12.72 3.86 21.52
N ARG A 154 12.24 2.61 21.59
CA ARG A 154 12.58 1.63 22.63
C ARG A 154 12.74 0.23 22.04
N PRO A 155 13.64 0.04 21.06
CA PRO A 155 13.83 -1.27 20.47
C PRO A 155 14.53 -2.22 21.44
N CYS A 156 14.13 -3.49 21.41
CA CYS A 156 14.88 -4.61 21.95
C CYS A 156 15.15 -5.63 20.84
N ARG A 157 15.99 -6.63 21.10
CA ARG A 157 16.30 -7.69 20.12
C ARG A 157 15.05 -8.40 19.61
N GLN A 158 14.10 -8.71 20.48
CA GLN A 158 12.88 -9.42 20.10
C GLN A 158 12.05 -8.63 19.07
N ILE A 159 11.91 -7.31 19.27
CA ILE A 159 11.23 -6.42 18.32
C ILE A 159 11.96 -6.38 16.98
N VAL A 160 13.30 -6.28 16.98
CA VAL A 160 14.08 -6.28 15.74
C VAL A 160 13.92 -7.62 15.02
N GLN A 161 13.98 -8.75 15.73
CA GLN A 161 13.70 -10.08 15.18
C GLN A 161 12.30 -10.16 14.57
N ALA A 162 11.28 -9.59 15.24
CA ALA A 162 9.92 -9.54 14.73
C ALA A 162 9.84 -8.71 13.43
N GLY A 163 10.49 -7.54 13.38
CA GLY A 163 10.55 -6.72 12.17
C GLY A 163 11.18 -7.44 10.97
N ILE A 164 12.29 -8.15 11.18
CA ILE A 164 12.92 -8.93 10.11
C ILE A 164 12.01 -10.07 9.65
N ARG A 165 11.36 -10.80 10.58
CA ARG A 165 10.40 -11.86 10.25
C ARG A 165 9.18 -11.34 9.49
N VAL A 166 8.67 -10.14 9.82
CA VAL A 166 7.61 -9.48 9.04
C VAL A 166 8.09 -9.20 7.62
N MET A 167 9.29 -8.66 7.43
CA MET A 167 9.82 -8.43 6.08
C MET A 167 9.89 -9.73 5.27
N GLU A 168 10.32 -10.83 5.88
CA GLU A 168 10.35 -12.14 5.21
C GLU A 168 8.93 -12.61 4.84
N MET A 169 7.96 -12.47 5.75
CA MET A 169 6.56 -12.78 5.47
C MET A 169 6.01 -11.95 4.30
N LEU A 170 6.29 -10.65 4.26
CA LEU A 170 5.84 -9.75 3.18
C LEU A 170 6.47 -10.08 1.83
N LYS A 171 7.65 -10.71 1.83
CA LYS A 171 8.31 -11.20 0.60
C LYS A 171 7.66 -12.48 0.09
N GLU A 172 7.19 -13.34 1.00
CA GLU A 172 6.58 -14.63 0.67
C GLU A 172 5.10 -14.49 0.30
N LYS A 173 4.33 -13.73 1.08
CA LYS A 173 2.89 -13.53 0.89
C LYS A 173 2.64 -12.26 0.08
N LYS A 174 2.59 -12.41 -1.23
CA LYS A 174 2.35 -11.31 -2.16
C LYS A 174 0.86 -11.01 -2.27
N GLU A 175 0.50 -9.77 -1.93
CA GLU A 175 -0.86 -9.25 -2.08
C GLU A 175 -0.80 -8.00 -2.96
N PRO A 176 -0.87 -8.13 -4.30
CA PRO A 176 -0.89 -6.97 -5.17
C PRO A 176 -2.26 -6.25 -5.08
N LEU A 177 -2.25 -4.94 -5.29
CA LEU A 177 -3.47 -4.19 -5.51
C LEU A 177 -3.96 -4.45 -6.93
N ARG A 178 -5.20 -4.90 -7.06
CA ARG A 178 -5.85 -5.07 -8.36
C ARG A 178 -6.93 -4.02 -8.53
N MET A 179 -6.81 -3.24 -9.58
CA MET A 179 -7.78 -2.25 -10.01
C MET A 179 -8.49 -2.76 -11.25
N ARG A 180 -9.79 -2.50 -11.34
CA ARG A 180 -10.63 -2.82 -12.50
C ARG A 180 -11.30 -1.54 -12.99
N ALA A 181 -11.39 -1.37 -14.30
CA ALA A 181 -12.20 -0.33 -14.91
C ALA A 181 -13.68 -0.57 -14.60
N LEU A 182 -14.36 0.44 -14.07
CA LEU A 182 -15.79 0.40 -13.79
C LEU A 182 -16.58 0.67 -15.09
N ASN A 183 -17.73 0.02 -15.22
CA ASN A 183 -18.65 0.21 -16.33
C ASN A 183 -19.40 1.54 -16.19
N TYR A 184 -19.08 2.48 -17.07
CA TYR A 184 -19.66 3.83 -17.08
C TYR A 184 -21.18 3.88 -17.32
N LEU A 185 -21.79 2.80 -17.81
CA LEU A 185 -23.24 2.70 -17.99
C LEU A 185 -23.97 2.37 -16.69
N LYS A 186 -23.26 1.88 -15.68
CA LYS A 186 -23.82 1.57 -14.38
C LYS A 186 -23.67 2.75 -13.44
N ARG A 187 -24.58 2.86 -12.48
CA ARG A 187 -24.43 3.83 -11.39
C ARG A 187 -23.21 3.46 -10.54
N MET A 188 -22.42 4.47 -10.18
CA MET A 188 -21.28 4.32 -9.28
C MET A 188 -21.71 4.52 -7.82
N MET A 189 -21.17 3.71 -6.92
CA MET A 189 -21.42 3.74 -5.48
C MET A 189 -20.11 3.73 -4.71
N LEU A 190 -20.13 4.27 -3.49
CA LEU A 190 -19.02 4.18 -2.56
C LEU A 190 -19.34 3.11 -1.52
N ALA A 191 -18.57 2.02 -1.52
CA ALA A 191 -18.65 1.00 -0.48
C ALA A 191 -17.63 1.33 0.62
N ILE A 192 -18.11 1.48 1.85
CA ILE A 192 -17.29 1.77 3.01
C ILE A 192 -17.39 0.59 3.97
N MET A 193 -16.26 -0.08 4.20
CA MET A 193 -16.15 -1.19 5.12
C MET A 193 -15.36 -0.77 6.36
N PRO A 194 -15.94 -0.85 7.57
CA PRO A 194 -15.18 -0.63 8.79
C PRO A 194 -14.21 -1.80 9.01
N ASP A 195 -12.94 -1.49 9.19
CA ASP A 195 -11.90 -2.42 9.65
C ASP A 195 -11.51 -2.04 11.08
N SER A 196 -12.23 -2.60 12.05
CA SER A 196 -12.01 -2.32 13.46
C SER A 196 -11.53 -3.55 14.20
N ALA A 197 -10.51 -3.38 15.04
CA ALA A 197 -10.03 -4.43 15.94
C ALA A 197 -9.97 -3.90 17.36
N TYR A 198 -10.32 -4.74 18.33
CA TYR A 198 -10.23 -4.42 19.75
C TYR A 198 -9.39 -5.46 20.48
N SER A 199 -8.38 -5.00 21.20
CA SER A 199 -7.57 -5.85 22.08
C SER A 199 -8.14 -5.80 23.49
N ARG A 200 -8.66 -6.93 23.99
CA ARG A 200 -9.10 -7.06 25.39
C ARG A 200 -7.97 -6.94 26.39
N LYS A 201 -6.74 -7.29 26.00
CA LYS A 201 -5.57 -7.29 26.88
C LYS A 201 -5.07 -5.88 27.17
N THR A 202 -5.03 -5.04 26.14
CA THR A 202 -4.48 -3.67 26.22
C THR A 202 -5.57 -2.61 26.25
N TYR A 203 -6.85 -3.00 26.15
CA TYR A 203 -8.01 -2.10 26.00
C TYR A 203 -7.87 -1.12 24.84
N SER A 204 -7.04 -1.45 23.84
CA SER A 204 -6.79 -0.61 22.69
C SER A 204 -7.74 -0.97 21.54
N ARG A 205 -8.21 0.06 20.84
CA ARG A 205 -9.02 -0.06 19.62
C ARG A 205 -8.25 0.47 18.42
N ARG A 206 -8.29 -0.27 17.32
CA ARG A 206 -7.94 0.22 16.00
C ARG A 206 -9.24 0.46 15.23
N LEU A 207 -9.33 1.62 14.60
CA LEU A 207 -10.41 1.96 13.68
C LEU A 207 -9.76 2.27 12.33
N GLY A 208 -10.14 1.51 11.33
CA GLY A 208 -9.78 1.69 9.94
C GLY A 208 -11.04 1.66 9.08
N TRP A 209 -10.91 2.17 7.87
CA TRP A 209 -11.95 2.12 6.86
C TRP A 209 -11.30 1.69 5.55
N LEU A 210 -11.90 0.69 4.89
CA LEU A 210 -11.62 0.39 3.51
C LEU A 210 -12.71 1.03 2.67
N ILE A 211 -12.31 1.85 1.70
CA ILE A 211 -13.22 2.62 0.85
C ILE A 211 -13.01 2.16 -0.58
N PHE A 212 -14.07 1.69 -1.22
CA PHE A 212 -14.08 1.21 -2.59
C PHE A 212 -15.06 2.03 -3.43
N LEU A 213 -14.65 2.37 -4.65
CA LEU A 213 -15.56 2.85 -5.68
C LEU A 213 -16.04 1.64 -6.49
N VAL A 214 -17.35 1.43 -6.54
CA VAL A 214 -17.96 0.19 -7.05
C VAL A 214 -19.17 0.46 -7.96
N GLU A 215 -19.58 -0.54 -8.73
CA GLU A 215 -20.81 -0.51 -9.55
C GLU A 215 -22.05 -0.84 -8.69
N GLU A 216 -23.25 -0.43 -9.12
CA GLU A 216 -24.50 -0.64 -8.37
C GLU A 216 -24.85 -2.11 -8.08
N ASP A 217 -24.37 -3.04 -8.89
CA ASP A 217 -24.58 -4.48 -8.72
C ASP A 217 -23.42 -5.15 -7.95
N TRP A 218 -22.48 -4.37 -7.44
CA TRP A 218 -21.36 -4.89 -6.66
C TRP A 218 -21.83 -5.40 -5.30
N THR A 219 -21.34 -6.58 -4.92
CA THR A 219 -21.49 -7.11 -3.57
C THR A 219 -20.13 -7.59 -3.04
N PRO A 220 -19.96 -7.67 -1.71
CA PRO A 220 -18.75 -8.24 -1.11
C PRO A 220 -18.44 -9.67 -1.60
N GLU A 221 -19.46 -10.49 -1.85
CA GLU A 221 -19.32 -11.88 -2.33
C GLU A 221 -18.73 -11.91 -3.75
N LYS A 222 -19.24 -11.06 -4.65
CA LYS A 222 -18.69 -10.89 -6.01
C LYS A 222 -17.24 -10.41 -5.98
N ALA A 223 -16.85 -9.64 -4.96
CA ALA A 223 -15.46 -9.19 -4.82
C ALA A 223 -14.50 -10.35 -4.47
N LEU A 224 -14.96 -11.35 -3.71
CA LEU A 224 -14.16 -12.52 -3.33
C LEU A 224 -13.96 -13.49 -4.50
N GLU A 225 -14.97 -13.66 -5.35
CA GLU A 225 -14.89 -14.48 -6.59
C GLU A 225 -13.84 -13.93 -7.58
N LEU A 226 -13.57 -12.62 -7.55
CA LEU A 226 -12.60 -11.96 -8.42
C LEU A 226 -11.14 -12.06 -7.91
N VAL A 227 -10.92 -12.45 -6.65
CA VAL A 227 -9.58 -12.55 -6.05
C VAL A 227 -8.97 -13.94 -6.27
N ASN A 228 -9.81 -14.96 -6.41
CA ASN A 228 -9.45 -16.35 -6.74
C ASN A 228 -10.26 -16.82 -7.96
N PRO A 229 -9.81 -16.56 -9.19
CA PRO A 229 -10.42 -17.14 -10.38
C PRO A 229 -10.23 -18.67 -10.43
#